data_AF-A0A2T0MKP0-F1
#
_entry.id   AF-A0A2T0MKP0-F1
#
_cell.length_a   1.000
_cell.length_b   1.000
_cell.length_c   1.000
_cell.angle_alpha   90.00
_cell.angle_beta   90.00
_cell.angle_gamma   90.00
#
_symmetry.space_group_name_H-M   'P 1'
#
loop_
_entity.id
_entity.type
_entity.pdbx_description
1 polymer ?
#
loop_
_entity_poly.entity_id
_entity_poly.type
_entity_poly.pdbx_seq_one_letter_code
_entity_poly.pdbx_strand_id
1 'polypeptide(L)'
;MASGSERRPRWRRRAWTAGATVLLILVAAAGAGAWYGSDQGIKVVHYGTGNTRVLAVEGDLVTLERTPETGKPGTYWLEWTGAFSMLGDVVSRAQDRVTRKVLRGPAPSVGTPGYFGSVPPGDPEVAWGIGHTEIMVPTELGPAPAWYVPGGIDTWVVAVHGQSGRRKAELKILPVVHRLGLPFMAISYRNDEGAPPSPDGLLHLRDSEWRDLEAALRQARTMGARRFILYGTSMGGQIAGQFLARSPLAGLPADPHRSRRRPRAPGGTRPRHRRPRPGLADPVRAVRAGRAHGGVERGPRPSRPARA
;
A
#
# COMPACT_ATOMS: atom_id res chain seq x y z
N MET A 1 4.52 84.56 -33.04
CA MET A 1 4.77 83.61 -31.94
C MET A 1 4.71 82.20 -32.51
N ALA A 2 5.85 81.50 -32.58
CA ALA A 2 5.94 80.19 -33.21
C ALA A 2 5.35 79.10 -32.28
N SER A 3 4.34 78.38 -32.75
CA SER A 3 3.77 77.23 -32.05
C SER A 3 4.70 76.01 -32.20
N GLY A 4 5.54 75.77 -31.19
CA GLY A 4 6.37 74.58 -31.10
C GLY A 4 5.51 73.33 -31.00
N SER A 5 5.46 72.52 -32.05
CA SER A 5 4.89 71.18 -31.99
C SER A 5 5.81 70.29 -31.13
N GLU A 6 5.40 70.02 -29.89
CA GLU A 6 6.05 69.05 -29.03
C GLU A 6 6.00 67.66 -29.69
N ARG A 7 7.08 67.31 -30.39
CA ARG A 7 7.30 65.94 -30.86
C ARG A 7 7.50 65.06 -29.63
N ARG A 8 6.40 64.47 -29.12
CA ARG A 8 6.45 63.45 -28.06
C ARG A 8 7.55 62.44 -28.42
N PRO A 9 8.59 62.30 -27.59
CA PRO A 9 9.83 61.76 -28.09
C PRO A 9 9.66 60.25 -28.29
N ARG A 10 9.94 59.80 -29.53
CA ARG A 10 9.73 58.44 -30.04
C ARG A 10 10.37 57.35 -29.16
N TRP A 11 11.39 57.69 -28.37
CA TRP A 11 12.03 56.80 -27.41
C TRP A 11 11.10 56.37 -26.27
N ARG A 12 10.17 57.23 -25.82
CA ARG A 12 9.18 56.85 -24.77
C ARG A 12 8.22 55.79 -25.29
N ARG A 13 7.73 55.94 -26.53
CA ARG A 13 6.88 54.90 -27.16
C ARG A 13 7.65 53.59 -27.35
N ARG A 14 8.92 53.65 -27.75
CA ARG A 14 9.80 52.47 -27.88
C ARG A 14 10.10 51.80 -26.53
N ALA A 15 10.29 52.59 -25.48
CA ALA A 15 10.48 52.09 -24.12
C ALA A 15 9.20 51.44 -23.57
N TRP A 16 8.03 52.02 -23.82
CA TRP A 16 6.73 51.43 -23.49
C TRP A 16 6.47 50.13 -24.23
N THR A 17 6.74 50.07 -25.54
CA THR A 17 6.61 48.82 -26.32
C THR A 17 7.59 47.77 -25.84
N ALA A 18 8.84 48.13 -25.56
CA ALA A 18 9.83 47.18 -25.04
C ALA A 18 9.43 46.65 -23.65
N GLY A 19 8.99 47.53 -22.75
CA GLY A 19 8.48 47.14 -21.43
C GLY A 19 7.24 46.24 -21.50
N ALA A 20 6.30 46.56 -22.38
CA ALA A 20 5.11 45.73 -22.61
C ALA A 20 5.48 44.35 -23.16
N THR A 21 6.40 44.27 -24.13
CA THR A 21 6.89 43.00 -24.68
C THR A 21 7.59 42.15 -23.62
N VAL A 22 8.44 42.75 -22.79
CA VAL A 22 9.11 42.03 -21.69
C VAL A 22 8.08 41.50 -20.68
N LEU A 23 7.09 42.31 -20.32
CA LEU A 23 6.01 41.86 -19.42
C LEU A 23 5.21 40.70 -20.01
N LEU A 24 4.88 40.76 -21.31
CA LEU A 24 4.14 39.71 -22.00
C LEU A 24 4.92 38.39 -22.04
N ILE A 25 6.24 38.46 -22.28
CA ILE A 25 7.14 37.29 -22.24
C ILE A 25 7.18 36.70 -20.82
N LEU A 26 7.28 37.54 -19.79
CA LEU A 26 7.31 37.07 -18.40
C LEU A 26 5.99 36.40 -17.99
N VAL A 27 4.85 36.97 -18.39
CA VAL A 27 3.52 36.36 -18.13
C VAL A 27 3.37 35.05 -18.88
N ALA A 28 3.78 34.98 -20.15
CA ALA A 28 3.73 33.76 -20.94
C ALA A 28 4.65 32.67 -20.37
N ALA A 29 5.87 33.04 -19.94
CA ALA A 29 6.82 32.11 -19.32
C ALA A 29 6.31 31.61 -17.96
N ALA A 30 5.73 32.49 -17.13
CA ALA A 30 5.11 32.09 -15.87
C ALA A 30 3.90 31.18 -16.09
N GLY A 31 3.04 31.49 -17.07
CA GLY A 31 1.90 30.65 -17.46
C GLY A 31 2.33 29.29 -17.98
N ALA A 32 3.33 29.24 -18.85
CA ALA A 32 3.90 27.99 -19.36
C ALA A 32 4.59 27.17 -18.26
N GLY A 33 5.32 27.82 -17.35
CA GLY A 33 5.95 27.17 -16.20
C GLY A 33 4.94 26.62 -15.20
N ALA A 34 3.86 27.37 -14.91
CA ALA A 34 2.76 26.92 -14.07
C ALA A 34 2.00 25.76 -14.70
N TRP A 35 1.72 25.84 -16.01
CA TRP A 35 1.08 24.76 -16.77
C TRP A 35 1.95 23.49 -16.79
N TYR A 36 3.24 23.63 -17.08
CA TYR A 36 4.19 22.51 -17.08
C TYR A 36 4.32 21.87 -15.69
N GLY A 37 4.46 22.69 -14.63
CA GLY A 37 4.50 22.20 -13.25
C GLY A 37 3.19 21.50 -12.83
N SER A 38 2.04 22.03 -13.26
CA SER A 38 0.73 21.43 -13.03
C SER A 38 0.56 20.11 -13.78
N ASP A 39 0.98 20.05 -15.04
CA ASP A 39 0.92 18.86 -15.90
C ASP A 39 1.74 17.69 -15.33
N GLN A 40 2.94 17.96 -14.80
CA GLN A 40 3.74 16.95 -14.12
C GLN A 40 3.11 16.51 -12.78
N GLY A 41 2.38 17.42 -12.11
CA GLY A 41 1.74 17.18 -10.82
C GLY A 41 0.38 16.48 -10.88
N ILE A 42 -0.22 16.30 -12.05
CA ILE A 42 -1.52 15.62 -12.22
C ILE A 42 -1.41 14.28 -12.96
N LYS A 43 -0.27 14.03 -13.61
CA LYS A 43 0.02 12.80 -14.33
C LYS A 43 0.27 11.63 -13.37
N VAL A 44 -0.27 10.47 -13.73
CA VAL A 44 0.00 9.20 -13.06
C VAL A 44 1.37 8.71 -13.54
N VAL A 45 2.32 8.58 -12.60
CA VAL A 45 3.67 8.09 -12.90
C VAL A 45 3.74 6.59 -12.58
N HIS A 46 4.10 5.77 -13.57
CA HIS A 46 4.39 4.36 -13.37
C HIS A 46 5.88 4.15 -13.10
N TYR A 47 6.25 3.66 -11.92
CA TYR A 47 7.65 3.34 -11.61
C TYR A 47 8.11 2.09 -12.37
N GLY A 48 9.31 2.16 -12.95
CA GLY A 48 9.97 1.04 -13.63
C GLY A 48 11.51 1.12 -13.56
N THR A 49 12.13 -0.06 -13.72
CA THR A 49 13.58 -0.40 -13.72
C THR A 49 14.27 -0.51 -12.35
N GLY A 50 15.16 -1.51 -12.22
CA GLY A 50 15.94 -1.76 -11.00
C GLY A 50 16.91 -0.61 -10.71
N ASN A 51 17.07 -0.27 -9.43
CA ASN A 51 17.91 0.84 -8.96
C ASN A 51 19.18 0.36 -8.23
N THR A 52 19.45 -0.94 -8.24
CA THR A 52 20.65 -1.55 -7.67
C THR A 52 20.96 -2.89 -8.35
N ARG A 53 22.14 -3.43 -8.09
CA ARG A 53 22.57 -4.77 -8.52
C ARG A 53 23.15 -5.56 -7.36
N VAL A 54 22.93 -6.87 -7.39
CA VAL A 54 23.54 -7.84 -6.46
C VAL A 54 24.98 -8.11 -6.86
N LEU A 55 25.92 -7.83 -5.95
CA LEU A 55 27.36 -7.99 -6.14
C LEU A 55 27.89 -9.31 -5.58
N ALA A 56 27.34 -9.77 -4.45
CA ALA A 56 27.72 -11.02 -3.80
C ALA A 56 26.57 -11.54 -2.94
N VAL A 57 26.54 -12.85 -2.72
CA VAL A 57 25.60 -13.53 -1.82
C VAL A 57 26.34 -14.60 -1.04
N GLU A 58 26.27 -14.52 0.29
CA GLU A 58 26.94 -15.42 1.22
C GLU A 58 25.94 -15.83 2.32
N GLY A 59 25.34 -17.02 2.19
CA GLY A 59 24.30 -17.47 3.12
C GLY A 59 23.09 -16.53 3.10
N ASP A 60 22.79 -15.91 4.25
CA ASP A 60 21.75 -14.90 4.41
C ASP A 60 22.25 -13.46 4.25
N LEU A 61 23.46 -13.27 3.71
CA LEU A 61 24.01 -11.95 3.43
C LEU A 61 23.97 -11.65 1.93
N VAL A 62 23.45 -10.48 1.58
CA VAL A 62 23.41 -9.96 0.21
C VAL A 62 24.18 -8.66 0.16
N THR A 63 25.20 -8.61 -0.69
CA THR A 63 25.95 -7.39 -1.01
C THR A 63 25.35 -6.74 -2.26
N LEU A 64 25.00 -5.46 -2.13
CA LEU A 64 24.41 -4.64 -3.18
C LEU A 64 25.36 -3.51 -3.57
N GLU A 65 25.19 -2.98 -4.79
CA GLU A 65 25.72 -1.68 -5.17
C GLU A 65 25.25 -0.61 -4.17
N ARG A 66 26.18 0.20 -3.68
CA ARG A 66 25.88 1.25 -2.72
C ARG A 66 25.26 2.45 -3.45
N THR A 67 23.99 2.69 -3.16
CA THR A 67 23.25 3.90 -3.54
C THR A 67 22.86 4.67 -2.27
N PRO A 68 22.37 5.92 -2.39
CA PRO A 68 21.80 6.62 -1.24
C PRO A 68 20.71 5.82 -0.52
N GLU A 69 19.94 4.99 -1.23
CA GLU A 69 18.87 4.14 -0.68
C GLU A 69 19.41 2.88 -0.02
N THR A 70 20.25 2.12 -0.71
CA THR A 70 20.75 0.82 -0.19
C THR A 70 21.61 1.00 1.06
N GLY A 71 22.19 2.19 1.27
CA GLY A 71 22.96 2.54 2.46
C GLY A 71 22.13 2.89 3.71
N LYS A 72 20.83 3.23 3.62
CA LYS A 72 20.03 3.74 4.76
C LYS A 72 19.77 2.67 5.83
N PRO A 73 19.83 2.95 7.13
CA PRO A 73 19.46 1.94 8.14
C PRO A 73 17.99 1.51 8.02
N GLY A 74 17.65 0.30 8.51
CA GLY A 74 16.29 -0.21 8.53
C GLY A 74 16.01 -1.33 7.51
N THR A 75 14.74 -1.73 7.47
CA THR A 75 14.24 -2.86 6.65
C THR A 75 13.67 -2.37 5.33
N TYR A 76 14.06 -3.05 4.25
CA TYR A 76 13.68 -2.72 2.89
C TYR A 76 13.37 -3.99 2.09
N TRP A 77 12.77 -3.82 0.93
CA TRP A 77 12.49 -4.88 -0.02
C TRP A 77 13.42 -4.75 -1.22
N LEU A 78 13.97 -5.88 -1.65
CA LEU A 78 14.61 -6.05 -2.93
C LEU A 78 13.66 -6.86 -3.82
N GLU A 79 13.16 -6.27 -4.89
CA GLU A 79 12.31 -6.94 -5.89
C GLU A 79 13.12 -7.16 -7.18
N TRP A 80 13.05 -8.34 -7.77
CA TRP A 80 13.64 -8.66 -9.08
C TRP A 80 12.69 -9.54 -9.88
N THR A 81 13.06 -9.90 -11.11
CA THR A 81 12.21 -10.69 -11.98
C THR A 81 11.79 -12.00 -11.31
N GLY A 82 10.49 -12.09 -10.99
CA GLY A 82 9.85 -13.29 -10.45
C GLY A 82 10.00 -13.52 -8.94
N ALA A 83 10.75 -12.69 -8.20
CA ALA A 83 10.93 -12.89 -6.75
C ALA A 83 11.30 -11.60 -6.02
N PHE A 84 11.24 -11.67 -4.69
CA PHE A 84 11.54 -10.55 -3.81
C PHE A 84 12.07 -11.05 -2.46
N SER A 85 12.83 -10.20 -1.78
CA SER A 85 13.32 -10.47 -0.44
C SER A 85 13.34 -9.24 0.44
N MET A 86 13.00 -9.44 1.70
CA MET A 86 13.10 -8.42 2.73
C MET A 86 14.53 -8.42 3.27
N LEU A 87 15.20 -7.29 3.15
CA LEU A 87 16.55 -7.06 3.64
C LEU A 87 16.51 -6.21 4.91
N GLY A 88 17.21 -6.67 5.94
CA GLY A 88 17.35 -6.02 7.23
C GLY A 88 18.49 -5.01 7.25
N ASP A 89 19.00 -4.77 8.46
CA ASP A 89 20.05 -3.78 8.70
C ASP A 89 21.34 -4.05 7.92
N VAL A 90 22.11 -2.97 7.79
CA VAL A 90 23.41 -3.00 7.14
C VAL A 90 24.42 -3.68 8.07
N VAL A 91 25.00 -4.78 7.59
CA VAL A 91 26.02 -5.56 8.29
C VAL A 91 27.42 -4.99 8.04
N SER A 92 27.68 -4.54 6.80
CA SER A 92 28.94 -3.86 6.46
C SER A 92 28.75 -2.84 5.34
N ARG A 93 29.63 -1.82 5.32
CA ARG A 93 29.64 -0.75 4.32
C ARG A 93 31.07 -0.56 3.80
N ALA A 94 31.20 -0.44 2.49
CA ALA A 94 32.40 0.10 1.86
C ALA A 94 31.99 1.22 0.88
N GLN A 95 32.96 1.74 0.11
CA GLN A 95 32.72 2.89 -0.76
C GLN A 95 31.67 2.61 -1.84
N ASP A 96 31.72 1.43 -2.47
CA ASP A 96 30.93 1.02 -3.64
C ASP A 96 29.83 -0.01 -3.32
N ARG A 97 29.83 -0.58 -2.11
CA ARG A 97 28.97 -1.70 -1.73
C ARG A 97 28.42 -1.63 -0.32
N VAL A 98 27.28 -2.28 -0.13
CA VAL A 98 26.63 -2.44 1.16
C VAL A 98 26.15 -3.88 1.33
N THR A 99 26.47 -4.50 2.46
CA THR A 99 26.01 -5.86 2.77
C THR A 99 24.89 -5.81 3.78
N ARG A 100 23.81 -6.52 3.48
CA ARG A 100 22.59 -6.59 4.30
C ARG A 100 22.18 -8.02 4.55
N LYS A 101 21.50 -8.23 5.68
CA LYS A 101 20.93 -9.52 6.03
C LYS A 101 19.59 -9.75 5.32
N VAL A 102 19.37 -10.92 4.75
CA VAL A 102 18.08 -11.40 4.25
C VAL A 102 17.24 -11.85 5.44
N LEU A 103 16.08 -11.23 5.62
CA LEU A 103 15.15 -11.54 6.71
C LEU A 103 14.00 -12.45 6.25
N ARG A 104 13.61 -12.34 4.98
CA ARG A 104 12.49 -13.10 4.38
C ARG A 104 12.69 -13.19 2.87
N GLY A 105 12.31 -14.32 2.29
CA GLY A 105 12.39 -14.56 0.85
C GLY A 105 13.71 -15.21 0.41
N PRO A 106 13.81 -15.61 -0.86
CA PRO A 106 15.00 -16.25 -1.42
C PRO A 106 16.19 -15.28 -1.54
N ALA A 107 17.42 -15.77 -1.40
CA ALA A 107 18.56 -14.95 -1.79
C ALA A 107 18.59 -14.79 -3.33
N PRO A 108 18.84 -13.58 -3.86
CA PRO A 108 18.94 -13.37 -5.30
C PRO A 108 20.24 -13.98 -5.86
N SER A 109 20.34 -14.16 -7.17
CA SER A 109 21.60 -14.56 -7.81
C SER A 109 22.56 -13.38 -7.95
N VAL A 110 23.86 -13.64 -7.92
CA VAL A 110 24.89 -12.62 -8.20
C VAL A 110 24.68 -12.03 -9.60
N GLY A 111 24.82 -10.70 -9.74
CA GLY A 111 24.59 -9.96 -10.98
C GLY A 111 23.15 -9.55 -11.22
N THR A 112 22.19 -10.02 -10.41
CA THR A 112 20.76 -9.71 -10.58
C THR A 112 20.52 -8.21 -10.40
N PRO A 113 19.94 -7.51 -11.39
CA PRO A 113 19.41 -6.18 -11.19
C PRO A 113 18.12 -6.27 -10.37
N GLY A 114 17.95 -5.36 -9.41
CA GLY A 114 16.80 -5.34 -8.52
C GLY A 114 16.34 -3.93 -8.21
N TYR A 115 15.08 -3.81 -7.81
CA TYR A 115 14.52 -2.60 -7.23
C TYR A 115 14.58 -2.71 -5.70
N PHE A 116 15.40 -1.88 -5.09
CA PHE A 116 15.51 -1.72 -3.65
C PHE A 116 14.62 -0.55 -3.20
N GLY A 117 13.66 -0.82 -2.33
CA GLY A 117 12.70 0.17 -1.87
C GLY A 117 12.03 -0.18 -0.55
N SER A 118 11.23 0.73 -0.02
CA SER A 118 10.50 0.53 1.25
C SER A 118 9.06 0.03 1.05
N VAL A 119 8.60 -0.07 -0.19
CA VAL A 119 7.24 -0.51 -0.53
C VAL A 119 7.20 -2.04 -0.54
N PRO A 120 6.31 -2.67 0.24
CA PRO A 120 6.15 -4.11 0.19
C PRO A 120 5.67 -4.61 -1.18
N PRO A 121 6.08 -5.82 -1.60
CA PRO A 121 5.63 -6.44 -2.85
C PRO A 121 4.22 -7.00 -2.72
N GLY A 122 3.51 -7.08 -3.85
CA GLY A 122 2.21 -7.77 -3.93
C GLY A 122 1.12 -7.22 -2.99
N ASP A 123 0.31 -8.15 -2.48
CA ASP A 123 -0.83 -7.94 -1.59
C ASP A 123 -0.47 -8.26 -0.11
N PRO A 124 -1.40 -8.14 0.86
CA PRO A 124 -1.16 -8.49 2.26
C PRO A 124 -0.58 -9.89 2.51
N GLU A 125 -1.01 -10.88 1.73
CA GLU A 125 -0.59 -12.27 1.89
C GLU A 125 0.80 -12.48 1.31
N VAL A 126 1.08 -11.93 0.14
CA VAL A 126 2.41 -11.96 -0.50
C VAL A 126 3.44 -11.24 0.36
N ALA A 127 3.15 -10.02 0.82
CA ALA A 127 4.08 -9.21 1.60
C ALA A 127 4.36 -9.82 2.98
N TRP A 128 3.30 -10.24 3.68
CA TRP A 128 3.37 -10.49 5.13
C TRP A 128 2.79 -11.84 5.57
N GLY A 129 2.22 -12.63 4.67
CA GLY A 129 1.51 -13.86 5.00
C GLY A 129 0.21 -13.60 5.77
N ILE A 130 -0.40 -12.43 5.59
CA ILE A 130 -1.62 -12.02 6.28
C ILE A 130 -2.79 -12.19 5.32
N GLY A 131 -3.72 -13.09 5.67
CA GLY A 131 -4.93 -13.31 4.90
C GLY A 131 -5.77 -12.04 4.76
N HIS A 132 -6.34 -11.84 3.58
CA HIS A 132 -7.11 -10.65 3.26
C HIS A 132 -8.27 -10.99 2.31
N THR A 133 -9.16 -10.01 2.11
CA THR A 133 -10.23 -10.09 1.12
C THR A 133 -10.22 -8.82 0.29
N GLU A 134 -10.36 -8.93 -1.02
CA GLU A 134 -10.66 -7.78 -1.86
C GLU A 134 -12.16 -7.49 -1.80
N ILE A 135 -12.51 -6.28 -1.39
CA ILE A 135 -13.89 -5.79 -1.32
C ILE A 135 -14.08 -4.67 -2.34
N MET A 136 -15.28 -4.56 -2.90
CA MET A 136 -15.65 -3.47 -3.79
C MET A 136 -16.39 -2.39 -3.01
N VAL A 137 -15.76 -1.23 -2.85
CA VAL A 137 -16.34 -0.05 -2.22
C VAL A 137 -17.23 0.66 -3.23
N PRO A 138 -18.53 0.87 -2.95
CA PRO A 138 -19.41 1.60 -3.85
C PRO A 138 -19.11 3.10 -3.80
N THR A 139 -18.34 3.61 -4.76
CA THR A 139 -18.07 5.06 -4.91
C THR A 139 -19.11 5.71 -5.83
N GLU A 140 -19.13 7.04 -5.89
CA GLU A 140 -20.03 7.80 -6.78
C GLU A 140 -19.75 7.54 -8.27
N LEU A 141 -18.54 7.12 -8.63
CA LEU A 141 -18.11 6.83 -10.00
C LEU A 141 -18.21 5.33 -10.35
N GLY A 142 -18.61 4.49 -9.39
CA GLY A 142 -18.66 3.04 -9.52
C GLY A 142 -17.89 2.29 -8.43
N PRO A 143 -17.91 0.95 -8.44
CA PRO A 143 -17.22 0.15 -7.43
C PRO A 143 -15.69 0.28 -7.56
N ALA A 144 -14.99 0.58 -6.45
CA ALA A 144 -13.54 0.66 -6.38
C ALA A 144 -12.96 -0.42 -5.43
N PRO A 145 -11.90 -1.14 -5.82
CA PRO A 145 -11.36 -2.24 -5.01
C PRO A 145 -10.60 -1.75 -3.77
N ALA A 146 -10.75 -2.46 -2.66
CA ALA A 146 -9.99 -2.23 -1.44
C ALA A 146 -9.54 -3.57 -0.83
N TRP A 147 -8.36 -3.62 -0.25
CA TRP A 147 -7.95 -4.78 0.55
C TRP A 147 -8.43 -4.62 1.97
N TYR A 148 -9.15 -5.62 2.46
CA TYR A 148 -9.64 -5.70 3.81
C TYR A 148 -8.96 -6.85 4.56
N VAL A 149 -8.38 -6.54 5.72
CA VAL A 149 -7.84 -7.52 6.67
C VAL A 149 -8.70 -7.44 7.94
N PRO A 150 -9.31 -8.56 8.37
CA PRO A 150 -10.17 -8.55 9.54
C PRO A 150 -9.40 -8.32 10.84
N GLY A 151 -10.08 -7.79 11.85
CA GLY A 151 -9.57 -7.60 13.20
C GLY A 151 -10.66 -7.80 14.25
N GLY A 152 -10.27 -7.84 15.52
CA GLY A 152 -11.14 -8.19 16.65
C GLY A 152 -11.90 -7.03 17.29
N ILE A 153 -11.66 -5.79 16.85
CA ILE A 153 -12.23 -4.58 17.45
C ILE A 153 -12.93 -3.68 16.43
N ASP A 154 -13.73 -2.74 16.92
CA ASP A 154 -14.58 -1.85 16.09
C ASP A 154 -13.91 -0.55 15.64
N THR A 155 -12.63 -0.36 15.97
CA THR A 155 -11.80 0.73 15.45
C THR A 155 -11.00 0.25 14.26
N TRP A 156 -11.25 0.83 13.08
CA TRP A 156 -10.62 0.40 11.83
C TRP A 156 -9.51 1.36 11.43
N VAL A 157 -8.40 0.83 10.93
CA VAL A 157 -7.40 1.63 10.21
C VAL A 157 -7.77 1.67 8.75
N VAL A 158 -8.00 2.86 8.22
CA VAL A 158 -8.30 3.08 6.79
C VAL A 158 -7.12 3.82 6.18
N ALA A 159 -6.41 3.12 5.30
CA ALA A 159 -5.16 3.58 4.72
C ALA A 159 -5.35 4.10 3.30
N VAL A 160 -4.82 5.30 3.05
CA VAL A 160 -4.96 6.05 1.80
C VAL A 160 -3.56 6.36 1.28
N HIS A 161 -3.24 5.86 0.10
CA HIS A 161 -1.93 6.10 -0.49
C HIS A 161 -1.80 7.47 -1.13
N GLY A 162 -0.56 7.82 -1.46
CA GLY A 162 -0.21 9.07 -2.12
C GLY A 162 -0.38 9.02 -3.64
N GLN A 163 -0.07 10.16 -4.26
CA GLN A 163 -0.02 10.32 -5.71
C GLN A 163 0.91 9.28 -6.34
N SER A 164 0.44 8.66 -7.44
CA SER A 164 1.19 7.63 -8.18
C SER A 164 1.57 6.41 -7.32
N GLY A 165 0.99 6.31 -6.11
CA GLY A 165 1.07 5.15 -5.25
C GLY A 165 0.07 4.07 -5.68
N ARG A 166 0.22 2.90 -5.09
CA ARG A 166 -0.77 1.82 -5.14
C ARG A 166 -1.10 1.43 -3.71
N ARG A 167 -2.24 0.75 -3.51
CA ARG A 167 -2.65 0.15 -2.21
C ARG A 167 -1.49 -0.54 -1.47
N LYS A 168 -0.58 -1.22 -2.20
CA LYS A 168 0.62 -1.87 -1.64
C LYS A 168 1.56 -0.96 -0.84
N ALA A 169 1.61 0.33 -1.16
CA ALA A 169 2.43 1.29 -0.43
C ALA A 169 2.03 1.37 1.06
N GLU A 170 0.76 1.13 1.38
CA GLU A 170 0.25 1.22 2.74
C GLU A 170 0.49 -0.05 3.56
N LEU A 171 0.91 -1.15 2.93
CA LEU A 171 1.18 -2.41 3.62
C LEU A 171 2.37 -2.33 4.60
N LYS A 172 3.17 -1.26 4.56
CA LYS A 172 4.28 -1.05 5.50
C LYS A 172 3.82 -1.02 6.97
N ILE A 173 2.60 -0.56 7.25
CA ILE A 173 2.05 -0.50 8.60
C ILE A 173 1.24 -1.75 8.98
N LEU A 174 0.86 -2.58 8.00
CA LEU A 174 -0.02 -3.71 8.22
C LEU A 174 0.46 -4.67 9.33
N PRO A 175 1.75 -5.03 9.46
CA PRO A 175 2.20 -5.90 10.54
C PRO A 175 1.91 -5.35 11.94
N VAL A 176 2.04 -4.03 12.12
CA VAL A 176 1.74 -3.37 13.40
C VAL A 176 0.23 -3.36 13.65
N VAL A 177 -0.55 -2.96 12.64
CA VAL A 177 -2.01 -2.90 12.72
C VAL A 177 -2.61 -4.27 13.04
N HIS A 178 -2.15 -5.31 12.35
CA HIS A 178 -2.59 -6.69 12.54
C HIS A 178 -2.25 -7.21 13.94
N ARG A 179 -1.04 -6.95 14.46
CA ARG A 179 -0.68 -7.33 15.85
C ARG A 179 -1.53 -6.64 16.92
N LEU A 180 -2.01 -5.43 16.64
CA LEU A 180 -2.93 -4.71 17.54
C LEU A 180 -4.37 -5.21 17.42
N GLY A 181 -4.66 -6.16 16.53
CA GLY A 181 -6.01 -6.69 16.31
C GLY A 181 -6.98 -5.70 15.66
N LEU A 182 -6.47 -4.59 15.11
CA LEU A 182 -7.25 -3.58 14.40
C LEU A 182 -7.60 -4.09 12.99
N PRO A 183 -8.88 -4.04 12.57
CA PRO A 183 -9.21 -4.21 11.16
C PRO A 183 -8.49 -3.17 10.30
N PHE A 184 -8.01 -3.58 9.14
CA PHE A 184 -7.26 -2.73 8.22
C PHE A 184 -7.93 -2.72 6.84
N MET A 185 -8.06 -1.54 6.26
CA MET A 185 -8.59 -1.36 4.91
C MET A 185 -7.69 -0.44 4.10
N ALA A 186 -7.00 -0.97 3.10
CA ALA A 186 -6.24 -0.16 2.13
C ALA A 186 -7.11 0.08 0.89
N ILE A 187 -7.50 1.34 0.68
CA ILE A 187 -8.46 1.71 -0.37
C ILE A 187 -7.75 2.08 -1.66
N SER A 188 -8.40 1.82 -2.79
CA SER A 188 -8.18 2.61 -3.99
C SER A 188 -9.13 3.81 -4.01
N TYR A 189 -8.79 4.82 -4.79
CA TYR A 189 -9.66 5.94 -5.14
C TYR A 189 -9.64 6.15 -6.65
N ARG A 190 -10.48 7.07 -7.15
CA ARG A 190 -10.61 7.35 -8.59
C ARG A 190 -9.26 7.49 -9.30
N ASN A 191 -9.17 6.96 -10.53
CA ASN A 191 -7.97 6.88 -11.36
C ASN A 191 -6.91 5.83 -10.94
N ASP A 192 -7.10 5.12 -9.83
CA ASP A 192 -6.24 3.99 -9.49
C ASP A 192 -6.53 2.75 -10.35
N GLU A 193 -5.57 1.82 -10.36
CA GLU A 193 -5.72 0.51 -10.99
C GLU A 193 -6.95 -0.25 -10.45
N GLY A 194 -7.90 -0.53 -11.34
CA GLY A 194 -9.15 -1.22 -11.02
C GLY A 194 -10.25 -0.32 -10.44
N ALA A 195 -9.97 0.95 -10.15
CA ALA A 195 -10.98 1.93 -9.74
C ALA A 195 -11.54 2.67 -10.96
N PRO A 196 -12.79 3.18 -10.88
CA PRO A 196 -13.34 4.02 -11.94
C PRO A 196 -12.49 5.29 -12.16
N PRO A 197 -12.28 5.73 -13.41
CA PRO A 197 -11.61 6.99 -13.69
C PRO A 197 -12.51 8.18 -13.31
N SER A 198 -11.90 9.32 -13.00
CA SER A 198 -12.62 10.60 -13.00
C SER A 198 -13.06 10.97 -14.42
N PRO A 199 -14.08 11.84 -14.60
CA PRO A 199 -14.57 12.21 -15.93
C PRO A 199 -13.49 12.75 -16.89
N ASP A 200 -12.45 13.38 -16.35
CA ASP A 200 -11.30 13.93 -17.07
C ASP A 200 -10.04 13.03 -17.00
N GLY A 201 -10.07 11.94 -16.23
CA GLY A 201 -8.94 11.04 -15.99
C GLY A 201 -7.77 11.65 -15.22
N LEU A 202 -7.93 12.83 -14.60
CA LEU A 202 -6.88 13.54 -13.88
C LEU A 202 -7.01 13.41 -12.36
N LEU A 203 -5.87 13.45 -11.67
CA LEU A 203 -5.87 13.67 -10.23
C LEU A 203 -6.28 15.10 -9.95
N HIS A 204 -7.34 15.28 -9.17
CA HIS A 204 -7.86 16.60 -8.78
C HIS A 204 -7.16 17.15 -7.54
N LEU A 205 -6.00 16.59 -7.18
CA LEU A 205 -5.21 16.99 -6.02
C LEU A 205 -6.10 17.29 -4.82
N ARG A 206 -6.90 16.29 -4.40
CA ARG A 206 -7.75 16.29 -3.20
C ARG A 206 -9.14 16.89 -3.38
N ASP A 207 -9.46 17.57 -4.48
CA ASP A 207 -10.77 18.21 -4.61
C ASP A 207 -11.92 17.21 -4.73
N SER A 208 -11.63 16.01 -5.24
CA SER A 208 -12.66 15.01 -5.48
C SER A 208 -12.39 13.65 -4.86
N GLU A 209 -11.13 13.26 -4.68
CA GLU A 209 -10.71 11.95 -4.15
C GLU A 209 -11.18 11.70 -2.70
N TRP A 210 -11.42 12.76 -1.91
CA TRP A 210 -11.94 12.63 -0.54
C TRP A 210 -13.33 11.98 -0.49
N ARG A 211 -14.11 12.06 -1.58
CA ARG A 211 -15.43 11.41 -1.68
C ARG A 211 -15.30 9.89 -1.74
N ASP A 212 -14.20 9.37 -2.30
CA ASP A 212 -13.94 7.93 -2.35
C ASP A 212 -13.50 7.40 -0.98
N LEU A 213 -12.73 8.19 -0.24
CA LEU A 213 -12.46 7.91 1.18
C LEU A 213 -13.76 7.91 1.99
N GLU A 214 -14.64 8.89 1.79
CA GLU A 214 -15.95 8.90 2.44
C GLU A 214 -16.75 7.62 2.13
N ALA A 215 -16.82 7.22 0.86
CA ALA A 215 -17.49 6.00 0.43
C ALA A 215 -16.91 4.75 1.13
N ALA A 216 -15.58 4.66 1.23
CA ALA A 216 -14.90 3.60 1.98
C ALA A 216 -15.28 3.59 3.46
N LEU A 217 -15.32 4.74 4.13
CA LEU A 217 -15.73 4.82 5.54
C LEU A 217 -17.19 4.41 5.73
N ARG A 218 -18.09 4.79 4.80
CA ARG A 218 -19.49 4.32 4.80
C ARG A 218 -19.55 2.81 4.67
N GLN A 219 -18.80 2.23 3.72
CA GLN A 219 -18.73 0.79 3.53
C GLN A 219 -18.23 0.08 4.80
N ALA A 220 -17.13 0.56 5.39
CA ALA A 220 -16.60 0.03 6.64
C ALA A 220 -17.62 0.09 7.80
N ARG A 221 -18.43 1.15 7.90
CA ARG A 221 -19.54 1.21 8.89
C ARG A 221 -20.57 0.10 8.66
N THR A 222 -20.92 -0.22 7.41
CA THR A 222 -21.83 -1.35 7.12
C THR A 222 -21.26 -2.68 7.59
N MET A 223 -19.93 -2.81 7.58
CA MET A 223 -19.17 -3.98 8.04
C MET A 223 -18.90 -3.97 9.55
N GLY A 224 -19.39 -2.98 10.29
CA GLY A 224 -19.32 -2.92 11.76
C GLY A 224 -18.28 -1.97 12.34
N ALA A 225 -17.59 -1.17 11.51
CA ALA A 225 -16.69 -0.13 12.01
C ALA A 225 -17.47 0.95 12.77
N ARG A 226 -16.96 1.34 13.95
CA ARG A 226 -17.52 2.43 14.77
C ARG A 226 -16.58 3.62 14.88
N ARG A 227 -15.27 3.37 14.86
CA ARG A 227 -14.22 4.38 14.94
C ARG A 227 -13.22 4.15 13.82
N PHE A 228 -12.54 5.22 13.42
CA PHE A 228 -11.58 5.18 12.33
C PHE A 228 -10.27 5.82 12.75
N ILE A 229 -9.17 5.20 12.34
CA ILE A 229 -7.84 5.77 12.30
C ILE A 229 -7.54 5.98 10.81
N LEU A 230 -7.44 7.23 10.38
CA LEU A 230 -7.07 7.56 9.01
C LEU A 230 -5.54 7.57 8.89
N TYR A 231 -5.00 6.68 8.06
CA TYR A 231 -3.58 6.64 7.76
C TYR A 231 -3.36 7.10 6.31
N GLY A 232 -2.86 8.31 6.13
CA GLY A 232 -2.65 8.90 4.81
C GLY A 232 -1.18 9.13 4.51
N THR A 233 -0.69 8.56 3.41
CA THR A 233 0.69 8.80 2.95
C THR A 233 0.69 9.92 1.90
N SER A 234 1.48 10.99 2.10
CA SER A 234 1.62 12.12 1.15
C SER A 234 0.25 12.70 0.73
N MET A 235 -0.12 12.64 -0.55
CA MET A 235 -1.44 13.06 -1.03
C MET A 235 -2.60 12.38 -0.27
N GLY A 236 -2.44 11.13 0.17
CA GLY A 236 -3.44 10.44 0.99
C GLY A 236 -3.71 11.12 2.34
N GLY A 237 -2.69 11.74 2.95
CA GLY A 237 -2.87 12.55 4.17
C GLY A 237 -3.68 13.81 3.90
N GLN A 238 -3.53 14.38 2.72
CA GLN A 238 -4.26 15.57 2.33
C GLN A 238 -5.71 15.23 1.90
N ILE A 239 -5.95 14.07 1.28
CA ILE A 239 -7.29 13.51 1.05
C ILE A 239 -8.01 13.35 2.39
N ALA A 240 -7.34 12.77 3.41
CA ALA A 240 -7.89 12.68 4.76
C ALA A 240 -8.20 14.07 5.35
N GLY A 241 -7.34 15.06 5.14
CA GLY A 241 -7.61 16.45 5.53
C GLY A 241 -8.86 17.05 4.87
N GLN A 242 -9.04 16.87 3.56
CA GLN A 242 -10.24 17.33 2.86
C GLN A 242 -11.50 16.61 3.33
N PHE A 243 -11.42 15.30 3.58
CA PHE A 243 -12.51 14.56 4.20
C PHE A 243 -12.89 15.16 5.55
N LEU A 244 -11.92 15.41 6.43
CA LEU A 244 -12.18 15.99 7.75
C LEU A 244 -12.79 17.39 7.68
N ALA A 245 -12.43 18.18 6.67
CA ALA A 245 -12.93 19.54 6.50
C ALA A 245 -14.32 19.62 5.83
N ARG A 246 -14.64 18.68 4.94
CA ARG A 246 -15.81 18.77 4.05
C ARG A 246 -16.90 17.74 4.34
N SER A 247 -16.53 16.58 4.89
CA SER A 247 -17.47 15.49 5.11
C SER A 247 -18.30 15.68 6.37
N PRO A 248 -19.64 15.54 6.30
CA PRO A 248 -20.46 15.48 7.51
C PRO A 248 -20.16 14.26 8.38
N LEU A 249 -19.50 13.21 7.85
CA LEU A 249 -19.11 12.04 8.64
C LEU A 249 -17.97 12.34 9.62
N ALA A 250 -17.17 13.37 9.37
CA ALA A 250 -16.02 13.72 10.21
C ALA A 250 -16.44 14.27 11.59
N GLY A 251 -17.61 14.89 11.68
CA GLY A 251 -18.15 15.48 12.91
C GLY A 251 -19.10 14.58 13.70
N LEU A 252 -19.42 13.38 13.22
CA LEU A 252 -20.38 12.50 13.89
C LEU A 252 -19.68 11.69 15.01
N PRO A 253 -20.15 11.77 16.27
CA PRO A 253 -19.86 10.73 17.26
C PRO A 253 -20.24 9.37 16.68
N ALA A 254 -19.48 8.32 17.02
CA ALA A 254 -19.86 6.96 16.71
C ALA A 254 -21.32 6.74 17.18
N ASP A 255 -22.20 6.38 16.24
CA ASP A 255 -23.65 6.28 16.45
C ASP A 255 -24.00 5.57 17.78
N PRO A 256 -24.64 6.26 18.75
CA PRO A 256 -24.98 5.67 20.04
C PRO A 256 -26.09 4.60 19.93
N HIS A 257 -26.80 4.49 18.80
CA HIS A 257 -28.03 3.71 18.70
C HIS A 257 -27.90 2.27 18.18
N ARG A 258 -26.70 1.72 18.00
CA ARG A 258 -26.52 0.30 17.58
C ARG A 258 -25.93 -0.64 18.63
N SER A 259 -26.01 -0.28 19.91
CA SER A 259 -25.48 -1.06 21.05
C SER A 259 -26.43 -2.10 21.66
N ARG A 260 -27.58 -2.39 21.05
CA ARG A 260 -28.55 -3.36 21.63
C ARG A 260 -29.21 -4.30 20.61
N ARG A 261 -28.43 -5.07 19.86
CA ARG A 261 -28.90 -6.39 19.38
C ARG A 261 -27.72 -7.37 19.33
N ARG A 262 -27.50 -8.09 20.44
CA ARG A 262 -26.89 -9.43 20.34
C ARG A 262 -27.90 -10.33 19.61
N PRO A 263 -27.49 -11.20 18.68
CA PRO A 263 -28.36 -12.27 18.22
C PRO A 263 -28.71 -13.15 19.43
N ARG A 264 -30.00 -13.32 19.72
CA ARG A 264 -30.47 -14.35 20.67
C ARG A 264 -30.19 -15.71 20.03
N ALA A 265 -29.34 -16.52 20.67
CA ALA A 265 -29.29 -17.95 20.38
C ALA A 265 -30.63 -18.59 20.77
N PRO A 266 -31.12 -19.60 20.02
CA PRO A 266 -32.38 -20.28 20.31
C PRO A 266 -32.28 -21.06 21.62
N GLY A 267 -33.39 -21.10 22.35
CA GLY A 267 -33.48 -21.60 23.73
C GLY A 267 -33.01 -23.05 23.90
N GLY A 268 -32.07 -23.24 24.82
CA GLY A 268 -31.70 -24.54 25.37
C GLY A 268 -32.19 -24.66 26.80
N THR A 269 -33.18 -25.52 27.02
CA THR A 269 -33.66 -25.98 28.33
C THR A 269 -32.52 -26.71 29.07
N ARG A 270 -32.20 -26.28 30.28
CA ARG A 270 -31.33 -27.03 31.21
C ARG A 270 -32.13 -28.12 31.94
N PRO A 271 -31.72 -29.40 31.95
CA PRO A 271 -32.22 -30.36 32.91
C PRO A 271 -31.40 -30.33 34.21
N ARG A 272 -32.13 -30.54 35.31
CA ARG A 272 -31.68 -30.53 36.71
C ARG A 272 -30.72 -31.68 37.03
N HIS A 273 -29.76 -31.41 37.90
CA HIS A 273 -28.88 -32.39 38.53
C HIS A 273 -29.66 -33.53 39.21
N ARG A 274 -29.37 -34.79 38.83
CA ARG A 274 -29.63 -35.98 39.64
C ARG A 274 -28.29 -36.58 40.08
N ARG A 275 -28.16 -36.89 41.37
CA ARG A 275 -27.01 -37.57 41.99
C ARG A 275 -26.87 -39.02 41.48
N PRO A 276 -25.66 -39.57 41.31
CA PRO A 276 -25.46 -41.00 41.16
C PRO A 276 -25.13 -41.70 42.50
N ARG A 277 -25.61 -42.94 42.66
CA ARG A 277 -25.18 -43.93 43.67
C ARG A 277 -24.00 -44.76 43.14
N PRO A 278 -23.15 -45.36 43.99
CA PRO A 278 -21.92 -46.05 43.58
C PRO A 278 -22.05 -47.58 43.49
N GLY A 279 -21.13 -48.20 42.72
CA GLY A 279 -20.95 -49.65 42.54
C GLY A 279 -21.18 -50.03 41.06
N LEU A 280 -20.34 -50.78 40.35
CA LEU A 280 -19.38 -51.82 40.72
C LEU A 280 -18.44 -52.07 39.49
N ALA A 281 -17.17 -52.39 39.77
CA ALA A 281 -16.24 -53.24 39.01
C ALA A 281 -15.89 -52.96 37.51
N ASP A 282 -14.59 -52.63 37.31
CA ASP A 282 -13.71 -53.03 36.18
C ASP A 282 -13.61 -54.58 36.06
N PRO A 283 -13.06 -55.23 34.99
CA PRO A 283 -11.93 -54.78 34.13
C PRO A 283 -11.94 -55.23 32.63
N VAL A 284 -10.86 -54.91 31.90
CA VAL A 284 -10.10 -55.76 30.93
C VAL A 284 -9.74 -55.08 29.58
N ARG A 285 -8.50 -54.57 29.52
CA ARG A 285 -7.33 -55.00 28.70
C ARG A 285 -7.25 -54.81 27.16
N ALA A 286 -6.02 -54.43 26.76
CA ALA A 286 -5.26 -54.63 25.51
C ALA A 286 -5.53 -53.64 24.35
N VAL A 287 -4.59 -52.76 23.97
CA VAL A 287 -3.32 -52.98 23.24
C VAL A 287 -3.51 -53.61 21.86
N ARG A 288 -3.32 -52.84 20.77
CA ARG A 288 -2.19 -53.05 19.81
C ARG A 288 -2.09 -51.97 18.74
N ALA A 289 -0.84 -51.60 18.47
CA ALA A 289 -0.36 -50.91 17.28
C ALA A 289 -0.41 -51.81 16.04
N GLY A 290 -0.53 -51.19 14.86
CA GLY A 290 -0.34 -51.82 13.56
C GLY A 290 0.40 -50.90 12.59
N ARG A 291 1.68 -51.20 12.35
CA ARG A 291 2.50 -50.76 11.21
C ARG A 291 2.35 -51.80 10.09
N ALA A 292 2.26 -51.34 8.83
CA ALA A 292 2.77 -52.02 7.62
C ALA A 292 2.84 -50.93 6.53
N HIS A 293 4.00 -50.47 6.04
CA HIS A 293 4.94 -51.06 5.06
C HIS A 293 4.33 -51.41 3.69
N GLY A 294 4.90 -50.82 2.63
CA GLY A 294 5.03 -51.44 1.31
C GLY A 294 4.88 -50.46 0.14
N GLY A 295 5.95 -50.26 -0.65
CA GLY A 295 5.85 -49.73 -2.01
C GLY A 295 6.89 -48.68 -2.40
N VAL A 296 8.16 -49.09 -2.55
CA VAL A 296 9.20 -48.31 -3.25
C VAL A 296 9.27 -48.84 -4.68
N GLU A 297 8.88 -48.03 -5.65
CA GLU A 297 9.10 -48.30 -7.08
C GLU A 297 10.30 -47.46 -7.56
N ARG A 298 11.35 -48.14 -8.01
CA ARG A 298 12.58 -47.55 -8.55
C ARG A 298 12.42 -47.35 -10.06
N GLY A 299 12.42 -46.10 -10.51
CA GLY A 299 12.57 -45.75 -11.93
C GLY A 299 14.03 -45.84 -12.41
N PRO A 300 14.30 -46.02 -13.72
CA PRO A 300 15.64 -46.28 -14.24
C PRO A 300 16.52 -45.03 -14.30
N ARG A 301 17.84 -45.22 -14.10
CA ARG A 301 18.90 -44.20 -14.20
C ARG A 301 19.25 -43.83 -15.67
N PRO A 302 19.79 -42.62 -15.92
CA PRO A 302 20.06 -42.11 -17.25
C PRO A 302 21.39 -42.61 -17.87
N SER A 303 21.42 -42.66 -19.20
CA SER A 303 22.55 -42.99 -20.06
C SER A 303 23.61 -41.87 -20.10
N ARG A 304 24.89 -42.26 -20.09
CA ARG A 304 26.07 -41.41 -20.31
C ARG A 304 26.29 -41.10 -21.80
N PRO A 305 26.95 -39.97 -22.15
CA PRO A 305 27.23 -39.59 -23.53
C PRO A 305 28.48 -40.27 -24.10
N ALA A 306 28.47 -40.50 -25.43
CA ALA A 306 29.63 -40.93 -26.21
C ALA A 306 30.54 -39.73 -26.55
N ARG A 307 31.85 -39.99 -26.54
CA ARG A 307 32.89 -39.11 -27.07
C ARG A 307 32.95 -39.23 -28.60
N ALA A 308 32.97 -38.09 -29.29
CA ALA A 308 33.80 -37.78 -30.45
C ALA A 308 33.83 -36.26 -30.60
#